data_AF-A0A3B0AMF8-F1
#
_entry.id   AF-A0A3B0AMF8-F1
#
_cell.length_a   1.000
_cell.length_b   1.000
_cell.length_c   1.000
_cell.angle_alpha   90.00
_cell.angle_beta   90.00
_cell.angle_gamma   90.00
#
_symmetry.space_group_name_H-M   'P 1'
#
loop_
_entity.id
_entity.type
_entity.pdbx_description
1 polymer ?
#
loop_
_entity_poly.entity_id
_entity_poly.type
_entity_poly.pdbx_seq_one_letter_code
_entity_poly.pdbx_strand_id
1 'polypeptide(L)'
;MRSPLRALAALRNKAPLPYVGRAYSGPFLSMAGRRDAEAQMRAMGSVGTLFAIVNRTSTSTALVEWKLWRKAASGQDEDRVEVTRHAALDLWRKPNPFMPRMEFVETFQQHLDLTGEAWWVISRSGRASVPLELWPVRPDRMEPVPDRENFLSGYLYLGPDGERVPLRLDEVIHIRMPNPLDVYRGMGPVQALQPDLDAVRYSAEWNRNFFLNSAEPGGIIEVPNGLSDTEFDELRDRWNEQHRGVAAAHRVAILEHGKWVDRKFTQRDMQFAELRGIARDVIREAFGMPSPMLGVIEDANRANMEAAEVIYSRYLTTPRLERIKQALNHELLPLYGRTAEGLEWDYVNPVPEDRELAANELAARARAVKELVDAGVHGPEALDAVGLPEMAFGQPGADPDRALLIELVKGAPADLARLLLPLLGFELPQEPEEGGAPAPPPQARGTPFEEATARLLAGVPEVDDAQRWVVVAQDDDDTCEPCRDNDGRTYRNRRQAYRDYPGGSGYIHCEGAKYGNDCRCKVVKRGRRGGDNEEGTDGVD
;
A
#
# COMPACT_ATOMS: atom_id res chain seq x y z
N MET A 1 28.24 22.03 49.71
CA MET A 1 28.03 21.04 48.63
C MET A 1 26.82 21.48 47.82
N ARG A 2 27.02 21.92 46.58
CA ARG A 2 25.94 22.39 45.69
C ARG A 2 25.32 21.16 45.01
N SER A 3 24.01 20.99 45.13
CA SER A 3 23.26 19.86 44.56
C SER A 3 23.53 19.68 43.05
N PRO A 4 23.76 18.45 42.56
CA PRO A 4 23.98 18.17 41.13
C PRO A 4 22.79 18.57 40.25
N LEU A 5 21.59 18.73 40.83
CA LEU A 5 20.38 19.17 40.13
C LEU A 5 20.46 20.63 39.65
N ARG A 6 21.25 21.49 40.30
CA ARG A 6 21.42 22.90 39.86
C ARG A 6 22.35 23.05 38.65
N ALA A 7 23.22 22.08 38.40
CA ALA A 7 24.09 22.10 37.22
C ALA A 7 23.35 21.70 35.93
N LEU A 8 22.32 20.85 36.05
CA LEU A 8 21.44 20.47 34.93
C LEU A 8 20.52 21.62 34.48
N ALA A 9 20.08 22.48 35.40
CA ALA A 9 19.21 23.63 35.08
C ALA A 9 19.88 24.72 34.20
N ALA A 10 21.22 24.73 34.10
CA ALA A 10 21.96 25.72 33.31
C ALA A 10 22.29 25.25 31.88
N LEU A 11 22.10 23.97 31.57
CA LEU A 11 22.39 23.40 30.25
C LEU A 11 21.10 23.34 29.45
N ARG A 12 20.73 24.47 28.85
CA ARG A 12 19.68 24.51 27.83
C ARG A 12 20.21 23.80 26.59
N ASN A 13 19.49 22.78 26.11
CA ASN A 13 19.82 22.09 24.88
C ASN A 13 20.03 23.10 23.74
N LYS A 14 21.19 23.06 23.07
CA LYS A 14 21.50 23.89 21.90
C LYS A 14 21.36 23.03 20.66
N ALA A 15 20.36 23.31 19.82
CA ALA A 15 20.26 22.73 18.49
C ALA A 15 21.05 23.53 17.44
N PRO A 16 21.49 22.88 16.34
CA PRO A 16 21.43 21.44 16.09
C PRO A 16 22.34 20.68 17.07
N LEU A 17 21.91 19.48 17.50
CA LEU A 17 22.80 18.58 18.23
C LEU A 17 24.02 18.24 17.35
N PRO A 18 25.20 17.98 17.91
CA PRO A 18 26.36 17.63 17.09
C PRO A 18 26.18 16.24 16.46
N TYR A 19 25.79 16.17 15.18
CA TYR A 19 25.73 14.91 14.43
C TYR A 19 27.13 14.45 13.96
N VAL A 20 28.03 15.41 13.76
CA VAL A 20 29.42 15.22 13.30
C VAL A 20 30.42 15.64 14.36
N GLY A 21 31.55 14.94 14.40
CA GLY A 21 32.67 15.31 15.27
C GLY A 21 33.35 16.60 14.79
N ARG A 22 33.88 17.39 15.71
CA ARG A 22 34.67 18.60 15.46
C ARG A 22 36.05 18.26 14.88
N ALA A 23 36.49 17.01 14.96
CA ALA A 23 37.69 16.46 14.29
C ALA A 23 37.60 14.93 14.14
N TYR A 24 38.42 14.33 13.27
CA TYR A 24 38.58 12.87 13.15
C TYR A 24 39.20 12.33 14.46
N SER A 25 38.37 12.00 15.43
CA SER A 25 38.80 11.53 16.74
C SER A 25 38.74 9.99 16.78
N GLY A 26 39.85 9.39 17.22
CA GLY A 26 40.08 7.95 17.28
C GLY A 26 39.18 7.19 18.26
N PRO A 27 39.31 5.86 18.35
CA PRO A 27 38.31 5.01 18.98
C PRO A 27 38.33 5.21 20.51
N PHE A 28 37.21 5.66 21.08
CA PHE A 28 37.06 5.84 22.53
C PHE A 28 35.85 5.10 23.12
N LEU A 29 36.16 4.36 24.19
CA LEU A 29 35.33 3.81 25.28
C LEU A 29 33.95 3.22 24.93
N SER A 30 33.97 1.90 24.83
CA SER A 30 32.85 0.96 24.72
C SER A 30 31.99 0.93 25.99
N MET A 31 30.78 1.50 25.92
CA MET A 31 29.64 1.07 26.73
C MET A 31 28.99 -0.10 25.98
N ALA A 32 28.79 -1.25 26.64
CA ALA A 32 28.39 -2.51 26.00
C ALA A 32 27.13 -2.39 25.12
N GLY A 33 26.11 -1.63 25.53
CA GLY A 33 24.89 -1.44 24.75
C GLY A 33 25.02 -0.61 23.47
N ARG A 34 26.09 0.18 23.32
CA ARG A 34 26.32 0.99 22.10
C ARG A 34 26.72 0.15 20.90
N ARG A 35 27.50 -0.91 21.14
CA ARG A 35 28.01 -1.78 20.08
C ARG A 35 26.86 -2.55 19.43
N ASP A 36 25.86 -2.93 20.20
CA ASP A 36 24.74 -3.74 19.73
C ASP A 36 23.77 -2.92 18.88
N ALA A 37 23.37 -1.73 19.33
CA ALA A 37 22.51 -0.84 18.55
C ALA A 37 23.18 -0.36 17.25
N GLU A 38 24.47 -0.06 17.29
CA GLU A 38 25.23 0.27 16.07
C GLU A 38 25.33 -0.94 15.12
N ALA A 39 25.57 -2.14 15.64
CA ALA A 39 25.63 -3.37 14.83
C ALA A 39 24.29 -3.66 14.14
N GLN A 40 23.17 -3.50 14.86
CA GLN A 40 21.81 -3.64 14.30
C GLN A 40 21.56 -2.65 13.16
N MET A 41 21.94 -1.38 13.35
CA MET A 41 21.80 -0.38 12.30
C MET A 41 22.70 -0.65 11.09
N ARG A 42 23.93 -1.11 11.31
CA ARG A 42 24.85 -1.51 10.23
C ARG A 42 24.33 -2.72 9.45
N ALA A 43 23.59 -3.62 10.09
CA ALA A 43 23.04 -4.82 9.44
C ALA A 43 22.10 -4.47 8.26
N MET A 44 21.40 -3.34 8.35
CA MET A 44 20.57 -2.81 7.26
C MET A 44 21.39 -2.57 5.98
N GLY A 45 22.65 -2.13 6.09
CA GLY A 45 23.52 -1.89 4.94
C GLY A 45 24.15 -3.17 4.37
N SER A 46 24.21 -4.25 5.15
CA SER A 46 24.85 -5.52 4.73
C SER A 46 23.88 -6.57 4.21
N VAL A 47 22.61 -6.55 4.66
CA VAL A 47 21.61 -7.57 4.32
C VAL A 47 20.47 -6.95 3.51
N GLY A 48 20.40 -7.29 2.21
CA GLY A 48 19.43 -6.71 1.28
C GLY A 48 17.96 -6.97 1.62
N THR A 49 17.62 -8.16 2.16
CA THR A 49 16.24 -8.47 2.60
C THR A 49 15.82 -7.57 3.75
N LEU A 50 16.70 -7.36 4.73
CA LEU A 50 16.44 -6.48 5.86
C LEU A 50 16.25 -5.03 5.39
N PHE A 51 17.13 -4.55 4.49
CA PHE A 51 16.97 -3.24 3.85
C PHE A 51 15.60 -3.09 3.20
N ALA A 52 15.17 -4.08 2.39
CA ALA A 52 13.92 -4.02 1.67
C ALA A 52 12.69 -3.94 2.61
N ILE A 53 12.69 -4.73 3.69
CA ILE A 53 11.62 -4.70 4.69
C ILE A 53 11.55 -3.33 5.38
N VAL A 54 12.68 -2.90 5.96
CA VAL A 54 12.76 -1.66 6.75
C VAL A 54 12.47 -0.45 5.88
N ASN A 55 12.98 -0.39 4.66
CA ASN A 55 12.70 0.69 3.72
C ASN A 55 11.21 0.75 3.37
N ARG A 56 10.57 -0.40 3.14
CA ARG A 56 9.15 -0.43 2.79
C ARG A 56 8.28 0.00 3.97
N THR A 57 8.52 -0.52 5.18
CA THR A 57 7.80 -0.10 6.39
C THR A 57 8.02 1.38 6.72
N SER A 58 9.25 1.89 6.57
CA SER A 58 9.56 3.30 6.83
C SER A 58 8.86 4.22 5.84
N THR A 59 8.92 3.92 4.54
CA THR A 59 8.27 4.75 3.52
C THR A 59 6.74 4.68 3.61
N SER A 60 6.15 3.49 3.83
CA SER A 60 4.71 3.37 4.02
C SER A 60 4.21 4.14 5.25
N THR A 61 4.98 4.16 6.34
CA THR A 61 4.65 4.96 7.53
C THR A 61 4.77 6.47 7.27
N ALA A 62 5.76 6.89 6.47
CA ALA A 62 6.00 8.30 6.14
C ALA A 62 4.98 8.88 5.15
N LEU A 63 4.45 8.05 4.24
CA LEU A 63 3.47 8.46 3.23
C LEU A 63 2.12 8.89 3.83
N VAL A 64 1.78 8.38 5.01
CA VAL A 64 0.49 8.64 5.64
C VAL A 64 0.30 10.13 5.94
N GLU A 65 -0.91 10.60 5.67
CA GLU A 65 -1.34 11.96 5.98
C GLU A 65 -1.76 12.06 7.44
N TRP A 66 -1.22 13.08 8.10
CA TRP A 66 -1.51 13.41 9.49
C TRP A 66 -2.35 14.67 9.57
N LYS A 67 -3.41 14.61 10.37
CA LYS A 67 -4.35 15.71 10.58
C LYS A 67 -4.46 16.04 12.06
N LEU A 68 -4.72 17.30 12.35
CA LEU A 68 -4.96 17.78 13.69
C LEU A 68 -6.46 18.09 13.82
N TRP A 69 -7.09 17.56 14.85
CA TRP A 69 -8.51 17.66 15.11
C TRP A 69 -8.75 18.39 16.42
N ARG A 70 -9.86 19.09 16.50
CA ARG A 70 -10.44 19.53 17.76
C ARG A 70 -11.45 18.49 18.21
N LYS A 71 -11.29 18.01 19.43
CA LYS A 71 -12.19 17.04 20.05
C LYS A 71 -13.62 17.57 20.04
N ALA A 72 -14.54 16.73 19.60
CA ALA A 72 -15.96 17.02 19.66
C ALA A 72 -16.46 17.04 21.12
N ALA A 73 -17.43 17.89 21.41
CA ALA A 73 -18.09 17.88 22.72
C ALA A 73 -18.92 16.61 22.96
N SER A 74 -19.40 15.99 21.87
CA SER A 74 -20.13 14.71 21.87
C SER A 74 -19.22 13.50 22.12
N GLY A 75 -17.90 13.65 21.93
CA GLY A 75 -16.92 12.55 21.98
C GLY A 75 -16.97 11.61 20.78
N GLN A 76 -17.78 11.90 19.75
CA GLN A 76 -17.82 11.12 18.51
C GLN A 76 -16.77 11.62 17.51
N ASP A 77 -16.24 10.70 16.71
CA ASP A 77 -15.16 10.99 15.76
C ASP A 77 -15.63 11.82 14.56
N GLU A 78 -16.89 11.63 14.16
CA GLU A 78 -17.52 12.31 13.02
C GLU A 78 -17.76 13.81 13.29
N ASP A 79 -17.94 14.16 14.57
CA ASP A 79 -18.21 15.54 15.02
C ASP A 79 -16.91 16.35 15.24
N ARG A 80 -15.74 15.74 15.01
CA ARG A 80 -14.44 16.41 15.21
C ARG A 80 -14.24 17.47 14.13
N VAL A 81 -13.70 18.62 14.52
CA VAL A 81 -13.44 19.72 13.59
C VAL A 81 -11.96 19.74 13.21
N GLU A 82 -11.66 19.66 11.91
CA GLU A 82 -10.29 19.73 11.42
C GLU A 82 -9.66 21.11 11.72
N VAL A 83 -8.50 21.10 12.37
CA VAL A 83 -7.70 22.30 12.62
C VAL A 83 -6.64 22.38 11.53
N THR A 84 -6.71 23.41 10.70
CA THR A 84 -5.78 23.60 9.57
C THR A 84 -4.59 24.49 9.89
N ARG A 85 -4.62 25.22 11.02
CA ARG A 85 -3.58 26.18 11.42
C ARG A 85 -3.24 26.00 12.90
N HIS A 86 -2.03 25.51 13.17
CA HIS A 86 -1.47 25.40 14.52
C HIS A 86 0.06 25.22 14.42
N ALA A 87 0.82 25.74 15.39
CA ALA A 87 2.28 25.62 15.38
C ALA A 87 2.79 24.17 15.38
N ALA A 88 2.00 23.22 15.91
CA ALA A 88 2.30 21.79 15.84
C ALA A 88 2.21 21.23 14.41
N LEU A 89 1.29 21.73 13.57
CA LEU A 89 1.20 21.34 12.16
C LEU A 89 2.41 21.85 11.37
N ASP A 90 2.83 23.08 11.65
CA ASP A 90 4.02 23.68 11.02
C ASP A 90 5.28 22.89 11.39
N LEU A 91 5.43 22.54 12.68
CA LEU A 91 6.52 21.70 13.16
C LEU A 91 6.49 20.31 12.52
N TRP A 92 5.33 19.66 12.46
CA TRP A 92 5.23 18.32 11.86
C TRP A 92 5.52 18.32 10.35
N ARG A 93 5.12 19.38 9.63
CA ARG A 93 5.40 19.53 8.20
C ARG A 93 6.88 19.74 7.92
N LYS A 94 7.56 20.51 8.76
CA LYS A 94 9.00 20.78 8.67
C LYS A 94 9.65 20.60 10.04
N PRO A 95 9.96 19.35 10.43
CA PRO A 95 10.49 19.03 11.76
C PRO A 95 11.77 19.78 12.10
N ASN A 96 12.65 19.97 11.11
CA ASN A 96 13.83 20.79 11.26
C ASN A 96 14.20 21.46 9.91
N PRO A 97 15.17 22.39 9.90
CA PRO A 97 15.55 23.10 8.68
C PRO A 97 16.11 22.23 7.56
N PHE A 98 16.61 21.03 7.87
CA PHE A 98 17.41 20.20 6.97
C PHE A 98 16.65 18.97 6.43
N MET A 99 15.72 18.43 7.21
CA MET A 99 14.97 17.23 6.91
C MET A 99 13.48 17.58 6.72
N PRO A 100 12.89 17.28 5.55
CA PRO A 100 11.44 17.31 5.40
C PRO A 100 10.79 16.22 6.26
N ARG A 101 9.47 16.32 6.45
CA ARG A 101 8.68 15.34 7.23
C ARG A 101 8.94 13.89 6.81
N MET A 102 9.00 13.62 5.50
CA MET A 102 9.17 12.25 4.99
C MET A 102 10.50 11.65 5.46
N GLU A 103 11.61 12.35 5.26
CA GLU A 103 12.94 11.91 5.71
C GLU A 103 13.00 11.77 7.24
N PHE A 104 12.38 12.70 7.98
CA PHE A 104 12.28 12.61 9.44
C PHE A 104 11.57 11.32 9.89
N VAL A 105 10.40 11.02 9.29
CA VAL A 105 9.62 9.83 9.62
C VAL A 105 10.36 8.56 9.23
N GLU A 106 10.95 8.51 8.05
CA GLU A 106 11.73 7.36 7.60
C GLU A 106 12.92 7.10 8.52
N THR A 107 13.65 8.16 8.92
CA THR A 107 14.83 8.05 9.78
C THR A 107 14.49 7.46 11.15
N PHE A 108 13.47 8.00 11.84
CA PHE A 108 13.15 7.46 13.16
C PHE A 108 12.47 6.10 13.07
N GLN A 109 11.71 5.82 12.01
CA GLN A 109 11.08 4.51 11.83
C GLN A 109 12.13 3.43 11.57
N GLN A 110 13.21 3.76 10.82
CA GLN A 110 14.39 2.91 10.70
C GLN A 110 15.03 2.65 12.07
N HIS A 111 15.23 3.66 12.90
CA HIS A 111 15.73 3.46 14.27
C HIS A 111 14.82 2.52 15.07
N LEU A 112 13.50 2.74 15.05
CA LEU A 112 12.53 1.93 15.77
C LEU A 112 12.54 0.47 15.30
N ASP A 113 12.54 0.23 13.99
CA ASP A 113 12.53 -1.13 13.42
C ASP A 113 13.85 -1.88 13.63
N LEU A 114 14.98 -1.16 13.63
CA LEU A 114 16.32 -1.76 13.78
C LEU A 114 16.71 -1.97 15.24
N THR A 115 16.49 -0.99 16.13
CA THR A 115 16.96 -1.08 17.52
C THR A 115 15.84 -1.23 18.54
N GLY A 116 14.58 -1.16 18.12
CA GLY A 116 13.44 -1.23 19.01
C GLY A 116 13.06 0.09 19.68
N GLU A 117 13.79 1.16 19.37
CA GLU A 117 13.57 2.47 19.98
C GLU A 117 13.95 3.60 19.02
N ALA A 118 13.26 4.72 19.17
CA ALA A 118 13.47 5.94 18.42
C ALA A 118 13.41 7.13 19.37
N TRP A 119 14.30 8.08 19.12
CA TRP A 119 14.50 9.24 19.98
C TRP A 119 14.33 10.51 19.18
N TRP A 120 13.42 11.39 19.62
CA TRP A 120 13.32 12.74 19.08
C TRP A 120 13.77 13.73 20.12
N VAL A 121 14.78 14.51 19.80
CA VAL A 121 15.22 15.61 20.66
C VAL A 121 14.52 16.88 20.22
N ILE A 122 13.85 17.51 21.18
CA ILE A 122 13.10 18.74 21.00
C ILE A 122 14.04 19.92 21.25
N SER A 123 14.07 20.84 20.29
CA SER A 123 14.73 22.13 20.48
C SER A 123 13.73 23.27 20.65
N ARG A 124 14.10 24.22 21.50
CA ARG A 124 13.33 25.43 21.81
C ARG A 124 14.23 26.64 21.67
N SER A 125 13.75 27.69 21.01
CA SER A 125 14.46 28.97 20.96
C SER A 125 14.52 29.61 22.34
N GLY A 126 15.59 30.37 22.61
CA GLY A 126 15.78 31.22 23.78
C GLY A 126 14.52 31.94 24.27
N ARG A 127 13.70 32.40 23.32
CA ARG A 127 12.55 33.30 23.51
C ARG A 127 11.18 32.64 23.48
N ALA A 128 11.08 31.37 23.06
CA ALA A 128 9.81 30.66 22.93
C ALA A 128 9.82 29.41 23.83
N SER A 129 8.74 29.20 24.58
CA SER A 129 8.55 27.99 25.39
C SER A 129 8.04 26.80 24.58
N VAL A 130 7.55 27.04 23.36
CA VAL A 130 7.01 25.99 22.48
C VAL A 130 8.12 25.27 21.71
N PRO A 131 7.91 23.98 21.36
CA PRO A 131 8.78 23.25 20.44
C PRO A 131 8.91 23.97 19.09
N LEU A 132 10.15 24.14 18.60
CA LEU A 132 10.42 24.74 17.29
C LEU A 132 11.10 23.78 16.32
N GLU A 133 11.84 22.80 16.83
CA GLU A 133 12.52 21.80 16.00
C GLU A 133 12.48 20.43 16.67
N LEU A 134 12.40 19.39 15.84
CA LEU A 134 12.50 17.98 16.20
C LEU A 134 13.65 17.34 15.43
N TRP A 135 14.51 16.67 16.19
CA TRP A 135 15.72 16.04 15.68
C TRP A 135 15.67 14.53 15.93
N PRO A 136 15.67 13.69 14.87
CA PRO A 136 15.70 12.25 15.04
C PRO A 136 17.14 11.84 15.37
N VAL A 137 17.37 11.41 16.61
CA VAL A 137 18.70 11.08 17.10
C VAL A 137 18.91 9.58 17.06
N ARG A 138 20.14 9.17 16.69
CA ARG A 138 20.51 7.76 16.68
C ARG A 138 20.42 7.14 18.09
N PRO A 139 19.79 5.97 18.25
CA PRO A 139 19.64 5.29 19.53
C PRO A 139 20.94 4.95 20.26
N ASP A 140 22.01 4.63 19.54
CA ASP A 140 23.33 4.31 20.12
C ASP A 140 23.98 5.50 20.86
N ARG A 141 23.48 6.71 20.60
CA ARG A 141 23.98 7.96 21.19
C ARG A 141 23.08 8.50 22.32
N MET A 142 22.02 7.79 22.67
CA MET A 142 21.08 8.18 23.71
C MET A 142 21.15 7.19 24.87
N GLU A 143 21.15 7.72 26.10
CA GLU A 143 21.11 6.93 27.33
C GLU A 143 20.01 7.46 28.26
N PRO A 144 19.00 6.66 28.62
CA PRO A 144 18.10 7.01 29.70
C PRO A 144 18.87 7.03 31.03
N VAL A 145 18.54 7.98 31.91
CA VAL A 145 19.14 8.06 33.26
C VAL A 145 18.09 7.63 34.27
N PRO A 146 18.12 6.37 34.75
CA PRO A 146 17.19 5.88 35.75
C PRO A 146 17.24 6.71 37.03
N ASP A 147 16.06 6.97 37.58
CA ASP A 147 15.91 7.60 38.89
C ASP A 147 15.21 6.62 39.86
N ARG A 148 15.62 6.65 41.13
CA ARG A 148 15.09 5.72 42.14
C ARG A 148 13.64 6.01 42.53
N GLU A 149 13.20 7.26 42.41
CA GLU A 149 11.89 7.71 42.89
C GLU A 149 10.93 8.05 41.73
N ASN A 150 11.44 8.66 40.66
CA ASN A 150 10.64 9.21 39.56
C ASN A 150 10.74 8.39 38.27
N PHE A 151 11.23 7.15 38.34
CA PHE A 151 11.54 6.25 37.22
C PHE A 151 12.69 6.74 36.32
N LEU A 152 12.65 7.98 35.82
CA LEU A 152 13.71 8.61 35.02
C LEU A 152 14.02 10.03 35.53
N SER A 153 15.31 10.38 35.61
CA SER A 153 15.75 11.74 35.92
C SER A 153 15.90 12.62 34.67
N GLY A 154 16.05 12.00 33.50
CA GLY A 154 16.34 12.67 32.25
C GLY A 154 17.08 11.73 31.28
N TYR A 155 17.68 12.31 30.26
CA TYR A 155 18.41 11.59 29.23
C TYR A 155 19.81 12.18 29.06
N LEU A 156 20.74 11.37 28.56
CA LEU A 156 22.07 11.79 28.20
C LEU A 156 22.29 11.55 26.72
N TYR A 157 22.52 12.63 25.98
CA TYR A 157 22.99 12.55 24.61
C TYR A 157 24.51 12.54 24.57
N LEU A 158 25.04 11.67 23.72
CA LEU A 158 26.45 11.44 23.56
C LEU A 158 26.86 11.85 22.15
N GLY A 159 27.46 13.02 22.05
CA GLY A 159 27.99 13.55 20.81
C GLY A 159 29.09 12.65 20.23
N PRO A 160 29.36 12.76 18.92
CA PRO A 160 30.36 11.96 18.21
C PRO A 160 31.77 12.10 18.77
N ASP A 161 32.14 13.27 19.32
CA ASP A 161 33.44 13.47 19.99
C ASP A 161 33.43 13.07 21.49
N GLY A 162 32.39 12.40 21.96
CA GLY A 162 32.21 12.06 23.37
C GLY A 162 31.67 13.20 24.24
N GLU A 163 31.21 14.30 23.64
CA GLU A 163 30.49 15.37 24.34
C GLU A 163 29.25 14.79 25.03
N ARG A 164 29.08 15.11 26.32
CA ARG A 164 27.97 14.66 27.14
C ARG A 164 26.98 15.80 27.29
N VAL A 165 25.87 15.73 26.58
CA VAL A 165 24.80 16.73 26.63
C VAL A 165 23.65 16.16 27.46
N PRO A 166 23.47 16.62 28.71
CA PRO A 166 22.30 16.22 29.48
C PRO A 166 21.04 16.86 28.89
N LEU A 167 19.97 16.09 28.83
CA LEU A 167 18.67 16.47 28.30
C LEU A 167 17.59 16.22 29.36
N ARG A 168 16.64 17.15 29.49
CA ARG A 168 15.50 16.99 30.40
C ARG A 168 14.45 16.05 29.81
N LEU A 169 13.53 15.57 30.67
CA LEU A 169 12.39 14.74 30.25
C LEU A 169 11.51 15.43 29.21
N ASP A 170 11.30 16.75 29.32
CA ASP A 170 10.48 17.53 28.40
C ASP A 170 11.22 17.92 27.09
N GLU A 171 12.49 17.52 26.95
CA GLU A 171 13.33 17.80 25.78
C GLU A 171 13.52 16.56 24.88
N VAL A 172 12.93 15.42 25.25
CA VAL A 172 13.07 14.15 24.52
C VAL A 172 11.73 13.44 24.45
N ILE A 173 11.37 13.00 23.25
CA ILE A 173 10.29 12.05 23.03
C ILE A 173 10.92 10.68 22.78
N HIS A 174 10.54 9.68 23.57
CA HIS A 174 11.10 8.33 23.51
C HIS A 174 10.05 7.32 23.09
N ILE A 175 10.10 6.94 21.81
CA ILE A 175 9.21 5.92 21.26
C ILE A 175 9.93 4.58 21.35
N ARG A 176 9.34 3.59 22.01
CA ARG A 176 9.97 2.28 22.18
C ARG A 176 8.99 1.14 22.07
N MET A 177 9.49 0.02 21.61
CA MET A 177 8.80 -1.26 21.72
C MET A 177 9.05 -1.86 23.11
N PRO A 178 8.08 -2.56 23.71
CA PRO A 178 8.26 -3.19 25.00
C PRO A 178 9.45 -4.15 25.01
N ASN A 179 10.30 -4.04 26.03
CA ASN A 179 11.42 -4.94 26.24
C ASN A 179 11.21 -5.68 27.58
N PRO A 180 11.22 -7.03 27.58
CA PRO A 180 10.98 -7.81 28.80
C PRO A 180 12.16 -7.78 29.79
N LEU A 181 13.38 -7.47 29.34
CA LEU A 181 14.59 -7.49 30.16
C LEU A 181 14.97 -6.09 30.69
N ASP A 182 14.77 -5.05 29.88
CA ASP A 182 15.10 -3.68 30.23
C ASP A 182 13.88 -2.77 30.09
N VAL A 183 13.34 -2.32 31.22
CA VAL A 183 12.17 -1.44 31.27
C VAL A 183 12.49 -0.02 30.82
N TYR A 184 13.77 0.36 30.64
CA TYR A 184 14.17 1.69 30.18
C TYR A 184 14.47 1.77 28.68
N ARG A 185 14.66 0.64 28.00
CA ARG A 185 14.98 0.60 26.57
C ARG A 185 13.96 -0.19 25.75
N GLY A 186 14.05 -0.04 24.43
CA GLY A 186 13.28 -0.83 23.49
C GLY A 186 13.99 -2.11 23.05
N MET A 187 13.22 -3.09 22.58
CA MET A 187 13.71 -4.30 21.91
C MET A 187 13.10 -4.40 20.52
N GLY A 188 13.96 -4.47 19.50
CA GLY A 188 13.57 -4.56 18.09
C GLY A 188 13.65 -5.97 17.52
N PRO A 189 12.98 -6.26 16.39
CA PRO A 189 13.03 -7.58 15.74
C PRO A 189 14.46 -7.95 15.30
N VAL A 190 15.28 -6.98 14.91
CA VAL A 190 16.68 -7.22 14.50
C VAL A 190 17.54 -7.75 15.65
N GLN A 191 17.24 -7.40 16.90
CA GLN A 191 17.95 -7.95 18.06
C GLN A 191 17.82 -9.46 18.14
N ALA A 192 16.62 -10.00 17.86
CA ALA A 192 16.38 -11.44 17.84
C ALA A 192 17.04 -12.11 16.62
N LEU A 193 17.09 -11.42 15.48
CA LEU A 193 17.65 -11.92 14.23
C LEU A 193 19.18 -11.78 14.11
N GLN A 194 19.85 -11.19 15.09
CA GLN A 194 21.28 -10.86 14.97
C GLN A 194 22.15 -12.05 14.54
N PRO A 195 22.00 -13.27 15.12
CA PRO A 195 22.77 -14.44 14.71
C PRO A 195 22.49 -14.86 13.26
N ASP A 196 21.23 -14.80 12.82
CA ASP A 196 20.83 -15.16 11.46
C ASP A 196 21.36 -14.15 10.44
N LEU A 197 21.31 -12.86 10.77
CA LEU A 197 21.86 -11.78 9.94
C LEU A 197 23.38 -11.90 9.80
N ASP A 198 24.08 -12.24 10.88
CA ASP A 198 25.51 -12.52 10.84
C ASP A 198 25.82 -13.75 9.99
N ALA A 199 25.03 -14.83 10.10
CA ALA A 199 25.18 -16.02 9.24
C ALA A 199 24.98 -15.70 7.76
N VAL A 200 23.98 -14.89 7.40
CA VAL A 200 23.76 -14.41 6.03
C VAL A 200 24.94 -13.58 5.54
N ARG A 201 25.44 -12.64 6.36
CA ARG A 201 26.59 -11.81 6.03
C ARG A 201 27.84 -12.67 5.78
N TYR A 202 28.16 -13.59 6.69
CA TYR A 202 29.33 -14.46 6.55
C TYR A 202 29.20 -15.41 5.36
N SER A 203 28.01 -15.94 5.07
CA SER A 203 27.76 -16.73 3.87
C SER A 203 27.98 -15.90 2.60
N ALA A 204 27.53 -14.64 2.57
CA ALA A 204 27.76 -13.75 1.44
C ALA A 204 29.26 -13.41 1.26
N GLU A 205 29.98 -13.14 2.35
CA GLU A 205 31.41 -12.88 2.34
C GLU A 205 32.22 -14.10 1.90
N TRP A 206 31.87 -15.28 2.41
CA TRP A 206 32.49 -16.54 2.00
C TRP A 206 32.26 -16.79 0.51
N ASN A 207 31.03 -16.63 0.01
CA ASN A 207 30.72 -16.76 -1.41
C ASN A 207 31.50 -15.77 -2.26
N ARG A 208 31.55 -14.49 -1.85
CA ARG A 208 32.33 -13.46 -2.54
C ARG A 208 33.80 -13.86 -2.62
N ASN A 209 34.39 -14.30 -1.51
CA ASN A 209 35.79 -14.70 -1.46
C ASN A 209 36.06 -16.00 -2.24
N PHE A 210 35.11 -16.93 -2.27
CA PHE A 210 35.16 -18.14 -3.08
C PHE A 210 35.29 -17.79 -4.57
N PHE A 211 34.43 -16.90 -5.07
CA PHE A 211 34.48 -16.44 -6.47
C PHE A 211 35.69 -15.55 -6.78
N LEU A 212 36.06 -14.63 -5.89
CA LEU A 212 37.19 -13.73 -6.11
C LEU A 212 38.53 -14.45 -6.15
N ASN A 213 38.71 -15.41 -5.23
CA ASN A 213 40.00 -16.08 -5.09
C ASN A 213 40.11 -17.33 -5.97
N SER A 214 39.07 -17.68 -6.76
CA SER A 214 38.97 -18.99 -7.41
C SER A 214 39.45 -20.06 -6.45
N ALA A 215 38.84 -20.12 -5.26
CA ALA A 215 39.44 -20.60 -4.00
C ALA A 215 39.64 -22.12 -3.93
N GLU A 216 40.02 -22.72 -5.05
CA GLU A 216 40.47 -24.08 -5.19
C GLU A 216 41.83 -24.02 -5.88
N PRO A 217 42.89 -24.53 -5.23
CA PRO A 217 43.97 -25.08 -6.01
C PRO A 217 43.32 -26.02 -7.02
N GLY A 218 43.47 -25.77 -8.32
CA GLY A 218 42.85 -26.62 -9.36
C GLY A 218 43.18 -28.10 -9.20
N GLY A 219 44.21 -28.38 -8.40
CA GLY A 219 44.59 -29.67 -7.84
C GLY A 219 45.76 -29.48 -6.88
N ILE A 220 46.16 -30.57 -6.23
CA ILE A 220 47.36 -30.61 -5.40
C ILE A 220 48.43 -31.37 -6.18
N ILE A 221 49.65 -30.82 -6.24
CA ILE A 221 50.80 -31.55 -6.79
C ILE A 221 51.46 -32.28 -5.62
N GLU A 222 51.30 -33.60 -5.58
CA GLU A 222 51.95 -34.46 -4.60
C GLU A 222 53.30 -34.92 -5.14
N VAL A 223 54.39 -34.62 -4.42
CA VAL A 223 55.76 -35.02 -4.79
C VAL A 223 56.21 -36.11 -3.80
N PRO A 224 56.67 -37.29 -4.27
CA PRO A 224 56.94 -38.44 -3.41
C PRO A 224 58.22 -38.31 -2.57
N ASN A 225 59.16 -37.46 -2.98
CA ASN A 225 60.39 -37.14 -2.24
C ASN A 225 60.40 -35.64 -1.91
N GLY A 226 60.90 -35.25 -0.73
CA GLY A 226 61.04 -33.84 -0.38
C GLY A 226 61.92 -33.09 -1.38
N LEU A 227 61.44 -31.95 -1.87
CA LEU A 227 62.21 -31.03 -2.72
C LEU A 227 63.13 -30.17 -1.85
N SER A 228 64.32 -29.84 -2.35
CA SER A 228 65.12 -28.74 -1.79
C SER A 228 64.45 -27.38 -2.08
N ASP A 229 64.75 -26.35 -1.29
CA ASP A 229 64.15 -25.01 -1.46
C ASP A 229 64.37 -24.45 -2.87
N THR A 230 65.55 -24.71 -3.47
CA THR A 230 65.87 -24.32 -4.84
C THR A 230 65.01 -25.02 -5.88
N GLU A 231 64.76 -26.32 -5.72
CA GLU A 231 63.91 -27.09 -6.64
C GLU A 231 62.43 -26.70 -6.51
N PHE A 232 61.99 -26.34 -5.29
CA PHE A 232 60.64 -25.84 -5.06
C PHE A 232 60.41 -24.48 -5.74
N ASP A 233 61.35 -23.55 -5.60
CA ASP A 233 61.26 -22.23 -6.24
C ASP A 233 61.28 -22.35 -7.77
N GLU A 234 62.13 -23.21 -8.34
CA GLU A 234 62.14 -23.49 -9.78
C GLU A 234 60.82 -24.09 -10.27
N LEU A 235 60.25 -25.06 -9.54
CA LEU A 235 58.97 -25.67 -9.87
C LEU A 235 57.82 -24.64 -9.82
N ARG A 236 57.81 -23.79 -8.78
CA ARG A 236 56.82 -22.72 -8.63
C ARG A 236 56.92 -21.72 -9.78
N ASP A 237 58.12 -21.30 -10.15
CA ASP A 237 58.33 -20.28 -11.17
C ASP A 237 57.95 -20.82 -12.56
N ARG A 238 58.32 -22.07 -12.90
CA ARG A 238 57.85 -22.75 -14.13
C ARG A 238 56.34 -22.93 -14.15
N TRP A 239 55.74 -23.31 -13.03
CA TRP A 239 54.28 -23.46 -12.92
C TRP A 239 53.56 -22.14 -13.18
N ASN A 240 54.04 -21.06 -12.56
CA ASN A 240 53.52 -19.71 -12.74
C ASN A 240 53.71 -19.23 -14.19
N GLU A 241 54.85 -19.49 -14.82
CA GLU A 241 55.08 -19.11 -16.23
C GLU A 241 54.10 -19.80 -17.18
N GLN A 242 53.79 -21.08 -16.94
CA GLN A 242 52.92 -21.86 -17.80
C GLN A 242 51.43 -21.57 -17.60
N HIS A 243 50.99 -21.21 -16.38
CA HIS A 243 49.57 -21.16 -16.00
C HIS A 243 49.08 -19.77 -15.54
N ARG A 244 49.94 -18.74 -15.54
CA ARG A 244 49.51 -17.38 -15.18
C ARG A 244 48.78 -16.69 -16.33
N GLY A 245 47.60 -16.14 -16.02
CA GLY A 245 46.81 -15.31 -16.92
C GLY A 245 45.63 -16.04 -17.55
N VAL A 246 44.58 -15.30 -17.90
CA VAL A 246 43.31 -15.83 -18.43
C VAL A 246 43.51 -16.62 -19.73
N ALA A 247 44.50 -16.25 -20.55
CA ALA A 247 44.84 -16.95 -21.79
C ALA A 247 45.60 -18.28 -21.58
N ALA A 248 46.03 -18.57 -20.36
CA ALA A 248 46.69 -19.83 -19.98
C ALA A 248 45.74 -20.80 -19.25
N ALA A 249 44.47 -20.43 -19.10
CA ALA A 249 43.44 -21.32 -18.57
C ALA A 249 43.32 -22.58 -19.45
N HIS A 250 43.23 -23.74 -18.81
CA HIS A 250 43.12 -25.07 -19.45
C HIS A 250 44.37 -25.60 -20.19
N ARG A 251 45.56 -25.02 -19.99
CA ARG A 251 46.79 -25.67 -20.48
C ARG A 251 47.04 -26.97 -19.73
N VAL A 252 47.55 -27.97 -20.45
CA VAL A 252 47.94 -29.26 -19.88
C VAL A 252 49.25 -29.07 -19.11
N ALA A 253 49.21 -29.29 -17.80
CA ALA A 253 50.40 -29.28 -16.97
C ALA A 253 51.21 -30.58 -17.13
N ILE A 254 52.52 -30.45 -17.28
CA ILE A 254 53.47 -31.58 -17.29
C ILE A 254 54.24 -31.55 -15.97
N LEU A 255 54.23 -32.66 -15.24
CA LEU A 255 54.88 -32.80 -13.93
C LEU A 255 56.01 -33.83 -14.02
N GLU A 256 57.26 -33.41 -13.82
CA GLU A 256 58.45 -34.28 -13.92
C GLU A 256 58.60 -35.22 -12.71
N HIS A 257 58.20 -34.76 -11.52
CA HIS A 257 58.36 -35.48 -10.25
C HIS A 257 57.09 -35.48 -9.37
N GLY A 258 55.92 -35.17 -9.91
CA GLY A 258 54.70 -35.03 -9.10
C GLY A 258 53.48 -35.72 -9.70
N LYS A 259 52.52 -36.07 -8.85
CA LYS A 259 51.19 -36.52 -9.24
C LYS A 259 50.19 -35.41 -9.03
N TRP A 260 49.40 -35.12 -10.07
CA TRP A 260 48.24 -34.26 -9.94
C TRP A 260 47.11 -35.00 -9.22
N VAL A 261 46.67 -34.46 -8.09
CA VAL A 261 45.47 -34.90 -7.39
C VAL A 261 44.37 -33.91 -7.70
N ASP A 262 43.46 -34.33 -8.58
CA ASP A 262 42.27 -33.57 -8.95
C ASP A 262 41.31 -33.49 -7.74
N ARG A 263 40.95 -32.27 -7.36
CA ARG A 263 40.00 -31.98 -6.28
C ARG A 263 38.62 -31.79 -6.90
N LYS A 264 37.94 -32.89 -7.21
CA LYS A 264 36.55 -32.81 -7.68
C LYS A 264 35.61 -32.47 -6.52
N PHE A 265 34.99 -31.30 -6.56
CA PHE A 265 33.95 -30.95 -5.61
C PHE A 265 32.61 -31.58 -5.98
N THR A 266 31.96 -32.14 -4.96
CA THR A 266 30.63 -32.72 -5.02
C THR A 266 29.63 -31.67 -4.57
N GLN A 267 28.91 -31.05 -5.52
CA GLN A 267 27.48 -30.68 -5.37
C GLN A 267 27.08 -29.79 -4.17
N ARG A 268 28.01 -29.07 -3.52
CA ARG A 268 27.69 -28.14 -2.41
C ARG A 268 27.13 -26.80 -2.89
N ASP A 269 27.30 -26.48 -4.18
CA ASP A 269 26.91 -25.19 -4.77
C ASP A 269 25.40 -25.00 -4.96
N MET A 270 24.62 -26.08 -5.07
CA MET A 270 23.15 -26.00 -5.18
C MET A 270 22.47 -25.69 -3.84
N GLN A 271 23.10 -25.99 -2.70
CA GLN A 271 22.52 -25.75 -1.37
C GLN A 271 22.61 -24.28 -0.92
N PHE A 272 23.38 -23.43 -1.60
CA PHE A 272 23.48 -22.00 -1.24
C PHE A 272 22.24 -21.21 -1.62
N ALA A 273 21.59 -21.54 -2.75
CA ALA A 273 20.35 -20.90 -3.15
C ALA A 273 19.23 -21.19 -2.15
N GLU A 274 19.13 -22.45 -1.72
CA GLU A 274 18.19 -22.90 -0.70
C GLU A 274 18.45 -22.23 0.66
N LEU A 275 19.72 -22.18 1.11
CA LEU A 275 20.08 -21.50 2.36
C LEU A 275 19.73 -20.01 2.36
N ARG A 276 19.89 -19.32 1.21
CA ARG A 276 19.46 -17.92 1.07
C ARG A 276 17.94 -17.78 1.11
N GLY A 277 17.19 -18.72 0.54
CA GLY A 277 15.73 -18.78 0.63
C GLY A 277 15.27 -18.89 2.08
N ILE A 278 15.79 -19.88 2.82
CA ILE A 278 15.48 -20.09 4.23
C ILE A 278 15.80 -18.84 5.06
N ALA A 279 16.99 -18.26 4.88
CA ALA A 279 17.36 -17.07 5.64
C ALA A 279 16.49 -15.85 5.33
N ARG A 280 16.05 -15.69 4.08
CA ARG A 280 15.08 -14.66 3.69
C ARG A 280 13.74 -14.87 4.41
N ASP A 281 13.29 -16.12 4.49
CA ASP A 281 12.02 -16.46 5.13
C ASP A 281 12.06 -16.24 6.65
N VAL A 282 13.17 -16.58 7.32
CA VAL A 282 13.39 -16.30 8.75
C VAL A 282 13.35 -14.79 9.03
N ILE A 283 14.05 -13.99 8.22
CA ILE A 283 14.02 -12.52 8.36
C ILE A 283 12.59 -11.98 8.11
N ARG A 284 11.89 -12.51 7.11
CA ARG A 284 10.51 -12.12 6.79
C ARG A 284 9.56 -12.44 7.95
N GLU A 285 9.69 -13.62 8.54
CA GLU A 285 8.88 -14.11 9.65
C GLU A 285 9.01 -13.22 10.88
N ALA A 286 10.23 -12.83 11.26
CA ALA A 286 10.45 -11.99 12.43
C ALA A 286 9.80 -10.61 12.34
N PHE A 287 9.61 -10.07 11.12
CA PHE A 287 8.85 -8.85 10.91
C PHE A 287 7.36 -9.11 10.67
N GLY A 288 6.95 -10.33 10.31
CA GLY A 288 5.59 -10.63 9.87
C GLY A 288 5.27 -10.07 8.48
N MET A 289 6.28 -9.89 7.63
CA MET A 289 6.13 -9.27 6.31
C MET A 289 5.52 -10.24 5.29
N PRO A 290 4.43 -9.89 4.57
CA PRO A 290 3.91 -10.76 3.51
C PRO A 290 4.90 -10.94 2.35
N SER A 291 5.05 -12.16 1.84
CA SER A 291 6.00 -12.48 0.74
C SER A 291 5.79 -11.63 -0.54
N PRO A 292 4.54 -11.41 -1.02
CA PRO A 292 4.28 -10.58 -2.20
C PRO A 292 4.78 -9.14 -2.06
N MET A 293 4.83 -8.60 -0.84
CA MET A 293 5.32 -7.25 -0.57
C MET A 293 6.85 -7.12 -0.70
N LEU A 294 7.57 -8.24 -0.76
CA LEU A 294 9.01 -8.25 -1.03
C LEU A 294 9.33 -8.67 -2.47
N GLY A 295 8.33 -8.66 -3.36
CA GLY A 295 8.49 -9.01 -4.77
C GLY A 295 8.72 -10.49 -5.04
N VAL A 296 8.47 -11.37 -4.07
CA VAL A 296 8.37 -12.82 -4.34
C VAL A 296 6.93 -13.15 -4.66
N ILE A 297 6.73 -13.58 -5.89
CA ILE A 297 5.44 -13.92 -6.48
C ILE A 297 5.52 -15.41 -6.82
N GLU A 298 5.24 -16.24 -5.81
CA GLU A 298 5.02 -17.67 -5.98
C GLU A 298 3.51 -17.89 -5.94
N ASP A 299 2.93 -18.36 -7.04
CA ASP A 299 1.49 -18.64 -7.18
C ASP A 299 0.54 -17.51 -6.73
N ALA A 300 0.94 -16.25 -6.89
CA ALA A 300 0.11 -15.11 -6.47
C ALA A 300 -0.96 -14.78 -7.53
N ASN A 301 -2.22 -14.97 -7.17
CA ASN A 301 -3.35 -14.39 -7.88
C ASN A 301 -3.63 -12.95 -7.36
N ARG A 302 -4.49 -12.21 -8.07
CA ARG A 302 -4.84 -10.82 -7.68
C ARG A 302 -5.45 -10.75 -6.27
N ALA A 303 -6.33 -11.67 -5.92
CA ALA A 303 -6.98 -11.70 -4.61
C ALA A 303 -5.96 -11.89 -3.46
N ASN A 304 -4.96 -12.74 -3.66
CA ASN A 304 -3.87 -12.97 -2.70
C ASN A 304 -3.01 -11.72 -2.53
N MET A 305 -2.77 -10.96 -3.60
CA MET A 305 -2.01 -9.70 -3.51
C MET A 305 -2.79 -8.61 -2.77
N GLU A 306 -4.09 -8.45 -3.06
CA GLU A 306 -4.97 -7.49 -2.37
C GLU A 306 -5.09 -7.86 -0.88
N ALA A 307 -5.26 -9.14 -0.55
CA ALA A 307 -5.27 -9.61 0.83
C ALA A 307 -3.93 -9.36 1.56
N ALA A 308 -2.80 -9.59 0.88
CA ALA A 308 -1.47 -9.30 1.43
C ALA A 308 -1.26 -7.81 1.71
N GLU A 309 -1.83 -6.92 0.89
CA GLU A 309 -1.78 -5.47 1.11
C GLU A 309 -2.56 -5.05 2.36
N VAL A 310 -3.75 -5.63 2.55
CA VAL A 310 -4.56 -5.40 3.75
C VAL A 310 -3.84 -5.89 5.00
N ILE A 311 -3.25 -7.10 4.98
CA ILE A 311 -2.47 -7.64 6.10
C ILE A 311 -1.28 -6.72 6.41
N TYR A 312 -0.56 -6.30 5.37
CA TYR A 312 0.57 -5.39 5.50
C TYR A 312 0.15 -4.07 6.17
N SER A 313 -0.85 -3.37 5.63
CA SER A 313 -1.29 -2.10 6.20
C SER A 313 -1.82 -2.26 7.63
N ARG A 314 -2.62 -3.29 7.89
CA ARG A 314 -3.28 -3.50 9.20
C ARG A 314 -2.33 -3.93 10.31
N TYR A 315 -1.41 -4.85 10.04
CA TYR A 315 -0.56 -5.43 11.09
C TYR A 315 0.85 -4.82 11.16
N LEU A 316 1.34 -4.23 10.07
CA LEU A 316 2.66 -3.59 10.07
C LEU A 316 2.54 -2.06 10.15
N THR A 317 1.74 -1.45 9.28
CA THR A 317 1.71 0.02 9.19
C THR A 317 0.89 0.64 10.32
N THR A 318 -0.35 0.19 10.57
CA THR A 318 -1.23 0.75 11.60
C THR A 318 -0.60 0.75 13.00
N PRO A 319 0.02 -0.33 13.52
CA PRO A 319 0.61 -0.29 14.86
C PRO A 319 1.78 0.70 14.99
N ARG A 320 2.53 0.94 13.91
CA ARG A 320 3.60 1.94 13.88
C ARG A 320 3.02 3.36 13.94
N LEU A 321 1.96 3.61 13.16
CA LEU A 321 1.24 4.88 13.18
C LEU A 321 0.61 5.13 14.55
N GLU A 322 0.02 4.13 15.19
CA GLU A 322 -0.54 4.28 16.55
C GLU A 322 0.53 4.68 17.58
N ARG A 323 1.75 4.14 17.48
CA ARG A 323 2.85 4.57 18.36
C ARG A 323 3.22 6.04 18.13
N ILE A 324 3.27 6.46 16.88
CA ILE A 324 3.51 7.86 16.51
C ILE A 324 2.37 8.75 17.03
N LYS A 325 1.11 8.33 16.84
CA LYS A 325 -0.09 9.04 17.30
C LYS A 325 -0.05 9.23 18.82
N GLN A 326 0.30 8.19 19.57
CA GLN A 326 0.46 8.27 21.02
C GLN A 326 1.57 9.25 21.42
N ALA A 327 2.74 9.18 20.78
CA ALA A 327 3.85 10.10 21.06
C ALA A 327 3.48 11.57 20.74
N LEU A 328 2.80 11.80 19.61
CA LEU A 328 2.33 13.14 19.21
C LEU A 328 1.29 13.69 20.19
N ASN A 329 0.35 12.86 20.64
CA ASN A 329 -0.74 13.28 21.51
C ASN A 329 -0.34 13.42 22.99
N HIS A 330 0.46 12.50 23.52
CA HIS A 330 0.79 12.45 24.95
C HIS A 330 2.10 13.15 25.30
N GLU A 331 3.05 13.26 24.37
CA GLU A 331 4.35 13.86 24.65
C GLU A 331 4.52 15.20 23.92
N LEU A 332 4.19 15.30 22.64
CA LEU A 332 4.42 16.53 21.87
C LEU A 332 3.35 17.62 22.09
N LEU A 333 2.06 17.28 21.94
CA LEU A 333 0.97 18.27 22.06
C LEU A 333 0.94 19.01 23.40
N PRO A 334 1.14 18.36 24.57
CA PRO A 334 1.12 19.05 25.85
C PRO A 334 2.18 20.15 25.99
N LEU A 335 3.27 20.08 25.22
CA LEU A 335 4.33 21.10 25.23
C LEU A 335 3.89 22.45 24.64
N TYR A 336 2.77 22.48 23.92
CA TYR A 336 2.15 23.71 23.45
C TYR A 336 1.21 24.35 24.49
N GLY A 337 1.00 23.70 25.64
CA GLY A 337 0.19 24.23 26.74
C GLY A 337 -1.26 24.49 26.33
N ARG A 338 -1.80 25.66 26.71
CA ARG A 338 -3.21 26.01 26.48
C ARG A 338 -3.63 26.03 25.00
N THR A 339 -2.70 26.24 24.05
CA THR A 339 -3.08 26.29 22.63
C THR A 339 -3.41 24.91 22.05
N ALA A 340 -2.91 23.84 22.68
CA ALA A 340 -3.20 22.46 22.30
C ALA A 340 -4.34 21.82 23.12
N GLU A 341 -4.98 22.58 24.00
CA GLU A 341 -6.08 22.08 24.81
C GLU A 341 -7.28 21.68 23.92
N GLY A 342 -7.76 20.45 24.11
CA GLY A 342 -8.82 19.87 23.28
C GLY A 342 -8.42 19.53 21.84
N LEU A 343 -7.12 19.54 21.52
CA LEU A 343 -6.62 19.07 20.22
C LEU A 343 -6.15 17.62 20.29
N GLU A 344 -6.22 16.93 19.15
CA GLU A 344 -5.69 15.58 18.98
C GLU A 344 -5.18 15.35 17.56
N TRP A 345 -4.07 14.66 17.43
CA TRP A 345 -3.56 14.13 16.19
C TRP A 345 -4.28 12.84 15.83
N ASP A 346 -4.67 12.76 14.57
CA ASP A 346 -5.09 11.53 13.95
C ASP A 346 -4.48 11.41 12.55
N TYR A 347 -4.57 10.22 11.97
CA TYR A 347 -4.04 9.96 10.63
C TYR A 347 -5.11 9.35 9.74
N VAL A 348 -4.97 9.56 8.43
CA VAL A 348 -5.86 8.92 7.45
C VAL A 348 -5.54 7.43 7.43
N ASN A 349 -6.55 6.59 7.66
CA ASN A 349 -6.37 5.14 7.74
C ASN A 349 -5.75 4.60 6.42
N PRO A 350 -4.56 3.97 6.47
CA PRO A 350 -3.87 3.46 5.29
C PRO A 350 -4.38 2.08 4.84
N VAL A 351 -5.27 1.44 5.60
CA VAL A 351 -5.80 0.12 5.26
C VAL A 351 -6.78 0.28 4.10
N PRO A 352 -6.54 -0.38 2.94
CA PRO A 352 -7.49 -0.35 1.84
C PRO A 352 -8.86 -0.86 2.32
N GLU A 353 -9.92 -0.13 1.98
CA GLU A 353 -11.28 -0.59 2.26
C GLU A 353 -11.57 -1.84 1.42
N ASP A 354 -12.11 -2.86 2.08
CA ASP A 354 -12.62 -4.03 1.40
C ASP A 354 -13.89 -3.64 0.66
N ARG A 355 -13.79 -3.49 -0.67
CA ARG A 355 -14.90 -3.07 -1.53
C ARG A 355 -16.07 -4.05 -1.48
N GLU A 356 -15.80 -5.33 -1.28
CA GLU A 356 -16.84 -6.35 -1.19
C GLU A 356 -17.56 -6.24 0.14
N LEU A 357 -16.82 -6.09 1.24
CA LEU A 357 -17.40 -5.87 2.56
C LEU A 357 -18.18 -4.55 2.62
N ALA A 358 -17.63 -3.46 2.06
CA ALA A 358 -18.32 -2.18 1.96
C ALA A 358 -19.59 -2.26 1.09
N ALA A 359 -19.55 -2.98 -0.04
CA ALA A 359 -20.74 -3.21 -0.86
C ALA A 359 -21.78 -4.07 -0.14
N ASN A 360 -21.35 -5.09 0.61
CA ASN A 360 -22.21 -5.94 1.41
C ASN A 360 -22.84 -5.19 2.58
N GLU A 361 -22.07 -4.35 3.29
CA GLU A 361 -22.56 -3.45 4.32
C GLU A 361 -23.54 -2.44 3.74
N LEU A 362 -23.22 -1.81 2.61
CA LEU A 362 -24.12 -0.88 1.93
C LEU A 362 -25.42 -1.58 1.51
N ALA A 363 -25.33 -2.80 0.97
CA ALA A 363 -26.50 -3.60 0.62
C ALA A 363 -27.30 -4.05 1.86
N ALA A 364 -26.63 -4.35 2.99
CA ALA A 364 -27.28 -4.68 4.25
C ALA A 364 -28.00 -3.46 4.83
N ARG A 365 -27.34 -2.29 4.85
CA ARG A 365 -27.92 -1.00 5.26
C ARG A 365 -29.12 -0.63 4.38
N ALA A 366 -29.00 -0.75 3.06
CA ALA A 366 -30.10 -0.51 2.13
C ALA A 366 -31.29 -1.46 2.33
N ARG A 367 -31.02 -2.75 2.63
CA ARG A 367 -32.08 -3.72 2.99
C ARG A 367 -32.75 -3.37 4.32
N ALA A 368 -31.98 -2.99 5.33
CA ALA A 368 -32.52 -2.56 6.63
C ALA A 368 -33.41 -1.33 6.50
N VAL A 369 -33.02 -0.33 5.70
CA VAL A 369 -33.87 0.84 5.41
C VAL A 369 -35.17 0.42 4.73
N LYS A 370 -35.11 -0.49 3.75
CA LYS A 370 -36.32 -1.01 3.10
C LYS A 370 -37.24 -1.70 4.11
N GLU A 371 -36.71 -2.54 5.01
CA GLU A 371 -37.49 -3.23 6.04
C GLU A 371 -38.14 -2.25 7.03
N LEU A 372 -37.42 -1.18 7.43
CA LEU A 372 -37.95 -0.14 8.31
C LEU A 372 -39.07 0.67 7.62
N VAL A 373 -38.90 1.03 6.34
CA VAL A 373 -39.92 1.73 5.56
C VAL A 373 -41.14 0.84 5.31
N ASP A 374 -40.95 -0.44 4.99
CA ASP A 374 -42.02 -1.41 4.83
C ASP A 374 -42.79 -1.63 6.17
N ALA A 375 -42.11 -1.48 7.31
CA ALA A 375 -42.71 -1.49 8.64
C ALA A 375 -43.42 -0.17 9.03
N GLY A 376 -43.37 0.85 8.18
CA GLY A 376 -44.06 2.13 8.36
C GLY A 376 -43.24 3.26 8.99
N VAL A 377 -41.91 3.10 9.12
CA VAL A 377 -41.01 4.17 9.58
C VAL A 377 -40.82 5.21 8.47
N HIS A 378 -40.80 6.49 8.84
CA HIS A 378 -40.60 7.60 7.90
C HIS A 378 -39.20 7.52 7.26
N GLY A 379 -39.11 7.68 5.93
CA GLY A 379 -37.89 7.40 5.14
C GLY A 379 -36.61 8.11 5.64
N PRO A 380 -36.63 9.43 5.87
CA PRO A 380 -35.52 10.16 6.49
C PRO A 380 -35.08 9.61 7.86
N GLU A 381 -36.03 9.26 8.73
CA GLU A 381 -35.73 8.69 10.05
C GLU A 381 -35.14 7.27 9.93
N ALA A 382 -35.59 6.48 8.94
CA ALA A 382 -35.02 5.17 8.66
C ALA A 382 -33.60 5.25 8.08
N LEU A 383 -33.30 6.27 7.26
CA LEU A 383 -31.96 6.53 6.72
C LEU A 383 -30.98 6.94 7.83
N ASP A 384 -31.41 7.88 8.70
CA ASP A 384 -30.63 8.32 9.86
C ASP A 384 -30.36 7.16 10.83
N ALA A 385 -31.38 6.33 11.13
CA ALA A 385 -31.24 5.17 12.01
C ALA A 385 -30.21 4.13 11.52
N VAL A 386 -29.97 4.05 10.22
CA VAL A 386 -29.03 3.10 9.59
C VAL A 386 -27.71 3.80 9.18
N GLY A 387 -27.58 5.10 9.45
CA GLY A 387 -26.38 5.90 9.13
C GLY A 387 -26.12 6.00 7.63
N LEU A 388 -27.18 6.06 6.82
CA LEU A 388 -27.09 6.40 5.40
C LEU A 388 -27.40 7.89 5.22
N PRO A 389 -26.70 8.59 4.30
CA PRO A 389 -26.96 10.00 4.07
C PRO A 389 -28.40 10.22 3.63
N GLU A 390 -29.00 11.31 4.07
CA GLU A 390 -30.32 11.73 3.57
C GLU A 390 -30.25 11.86 2.05
N MET A 391 -30.95 10.97 1.37
CA MET A 391 -31.26 11.13 -0.04
C MET A 391 -32.56 11.91 -0.08
N ALA A 392 -32.60 13.01 -0.82
CA ALA A 392 -33.84 13.73 -1.08
C ALA A 392 -34.85 12.74 -1.67
N PHE A 393 -35.77 12.27 -0.83
CA PHE A 393 -36.75 11.27 -1.21
C PHE A 393 -37.88 11.98 -1.95
N GLY A 394 -37.83 11.86 -3.26
CA GLY A 394 -38.93 12.22 -4.13
C GLY A 394 -38.71 11.57 -5.47
N GLN A 395 -39.66 10.74 -5.90
CA GLN A 395 -39.89 10.60 -7.34
C GLN A 395 -39.96 12.02 -7.93
N PRO A 396 -39.52 12.27 -9.18
CA PRO A 396 -39.84 13.54 -9.83
C PRO A 396 -41.36 13.77 -9.74
N GLY A 397 -41.80 14.66 -8.83
CA GLY A 397 -43.22 14.92 -8.51
C GLY A 397 -43.71 14.71 -7.06
N ALA A 398 -42.88 14.29 -6.09
CA ALA A 398 -43.25 14.24 -4.67
C ALA A 398 -42.68 15.46 -3.92
N ASP A 399 -43.35 16.60 -4.10
CA ASP A 399 -43.08 17.85 -3.38
C ASP A 399 -43.90 17.85 -2.07
N PRO A 400 -43.30 18.06 -0.88
CA PRO A 400 -44.06 18.22 0.37
C PRO A 400 -45.11 19.35 0.31
N ASP A 401 -44.94 20.32 -0.60
CA ASP A 401 -45.91 21.39 -0.84
C ASP A 401 -47.20 20.91 -1.52
N ARG A 402 -47.20 19.70 -2.11
CA ARG A 402 -48.35 19.13 -2.81
C ARG A 402 -49.49 18.75 -1.88
N ALA A 403 -49.18 18.27 -0.67
CA ALA A 403 -50.20 17.94 0.33
C ALA A 403 -50.94 19.20 0.81
N LEU A 404 -50.20 20.29 1.01
CA LEU A 404 -50.74 21.62 1.33
C LEU A 404 -51.58 22.20 0.18
N LEU A 405 -51.10 22.07 -1.06
CA LEU A 405 -51.84 22.49 -2.25
C LEU A 405 -53.13 21.68 -2.46
N ILE A 406 -53.15 20.38 -2.15
CA ILE A 406 -54.36 19.55 -2.22
C ILE A 406 -55.41 19.97 -1.17
N GLU A 407 -55.00 20.33 0.05
CA GLU A 407 -55.92 20.89 1.05
C GLU A 407 -56.47 22.26 0.64
N LEU A 408 -55.61 23.15 0.14
CA LEU A 408 -56.00 24.48 -0.36
C LEU A 408 -57.01 24.37 -1.51
N VAL A 409 -56.84 23.42 -2.43
CA VAL A 409 -57.76 23.21 -3.56
C VAL A 409 -59.11 22.62 -3.12
N LYS A 410 -59.13 21.75 -2.11
CA LYS A 410 -60.38 21.17 -1.57
C LYS A 410 -61.27 22.19 -0.86
N GLY A 411 -60.68 23.27 -0.32
CA GLY A 411 -61.39 24.35 0.36
C GLY A 411 -61.65 25.61 -0.48
N ALA A 412 -61.12 25.68 -1.70
CA ALA A 412 -61.16 26.88 -2.53
C ALA A 412 -62.44 26.99 -3.40
N PRO A 413 -62.97 28.21 -3.63
CA PRO A 413 -64.03 28.44 -4.62
C PRO A 413 -63.56 28.10 -6.04
N ALA A 414 -64.49 27.70 -6.91
CA ALA A 414 -64.22 27.06 -8.21
C ALA A 414 -63.24 27.84 -9.12
N ASP A 415 -63.26 29.17 -9.06
CA ASP A 415 -62.41 30.04 -9.88
C ASP A 415 -60.95 30.00 -9.44
N LEU A 416 -60.71 29.87 -8.13
CA LEU A 416 -59.37 29.77 -7.55
C LEU A 416 -58.82 28.34 -7.68
N ALA A 417 -59.69 27.33 -7.57
CA ALA A 417 -59.32 25.93 -7.80
C ALA A 417 -58.82 25.72 -9.25
N ARG A 418 -59.43 26.37 -10.24
CA ARG A 418 -58.98 26.36 -11.65
C ARG A 418 -57.57 26.91 -11.87
N LEU A 419 -57.14 27.89 -11.08
CA LEU A 419 -55.77 28.44 -11.17
C LEU A 419 -54.72 27.54 -10.50
N LEU A 420 -55.12 26.75 -9.50
CA LEU A 420 -54.23 25.91 -8.71
C LEU A 420 -54.09 24.47 -9.26
N LEU A 421 -55.10 23.96 -9.95
CA LEU A 421 -55.10 22.60 -10.54
C LEU A 421 -53.96 22.32 -11.54
N PRO A 422 -53.56 23.26 -12.42
CA PRO A 422 -52.42 23.06 -13.32
C PRO A 422 -51.06 22.94 -12.60
N LEU A 423 -50.88 23.65 -11.48
CA LEU A 423 -49.68 23.54 -10.64
C LEU A 423 -49.55 22.16 -9.97
N LEU A 424 -50.66 21.42 -9.86
CA LEU A 424 -50.71 20.04 -9.37
C LEU A 424 -50.60 18.98 -10.47
N GLY A 425 -50.43 19.40 -11.73
CA GLY A 425 -50.26 18.54 -12.90
C GLY A 425 -51.58 18.06 -13.54
N PHE A 426 -52.71 18.70 -13.25
CA PHE A 426 -53.99 18.40 -13.92
C PHE A 426 -54.21 19.34 -15.11
N GLU A 427 -54.44 18.77 -16.30
CA GLU A 427 -54.83 19.54 -17.49
C GLU A 427 -56.32 19.89 -17.44
N LEU A 428 -56.65 21.17 -17.61
CA LEU A 428 -58.03 21.62 -17.73
C LEU A 428 -58.50 21.49 -19.19
N PRO A 429 -59.74 21.03 -19.44
CA PRO A 429 -60.27 20.98 -20.79
C PRO A 429 -60.38 22.41 -21.36
N GLN A 430 -59.83 22.63 -22.56
CA GLN A 430 -59.94 23.91 -23.25
C GLN A 430 -61.37 24.13 -23.72
N GLU A 431 -61.94 25.29 -23.41
CA GLU A 431 -63.20 25.73 -24.03
C GLU A 431 -62.97 26.03 -25.52
N PRO A 432 -63.95 25.75 -26.41
CA PRO A 432 -63.76 25.93 -27.85
C PRO A 432 -63.67 27.41 -28.23
N GLU A 433 -62.57 27.81 -28.87
CA GLU A 433 -62.40 29.16 -29.42
C GLU A 433 -63.22 29.34 -30.71
N GLU A 434 -64.14 30.30 -30.71
CA GLU A 434 -64.77 30.83 -31.93
C GLU A 434 -63.87 31.89 -32.58
N GLY A 435 -63.24 31.53 -33.71
CA GLY A 435 -63.22 32.38 -34.91
C GLY A 435 -62.01 33.29 -35.17
N GLY A 436 -61.19 32.92 -36.16
CA GLY A 436 -60.55 33.89 -37.09
C GLY A 436 -59.15 33.55 -37.62
N ALA A 437 -59.05 33.04 -38.85
CA ALA A 437 -57.82 32.94 -39.68
C ALA A 437 -57.87 33.98 -40.84
N PRO A 438 -56.77 34.40 -41.52
CA PRO A 438 -56.05 33.56 -42.51
C PRO A 438 -54.51 33.79 -42.71
N ALA A 439 -53.86 32.87 -43.45
CA ALA A 439 -52.44 32.74 -43.86
C ALA A 439 -52.11 33.46 -45.23
N PRO A 440 -50.93 33.34 -45.96
CA PRO A 440 -49.73 32.46 -45.89
C PRO A 440 -48.34 33.13 -46.34
N PRO A 441 -47.34 32.45 -46.98
CA PRO A 441 -46.01 31.92 -46.52
C PRO A 441 -44.77 32.79 -47.02
N PRO A 442 -43.43 32.48 -46.88
CA PRO A 442 -42.74 31.17 -46.80
C PRO A 442 -41.41 31.04 -45.96
N GLN A 443 -40.87 29.81 -45.99
CA GLN A 443 -39.47 29.34 -45.78
C GLN A 443 -39.06 28.76 -44.41
N ALA A 444 -38.80 27.45 -44.43
CA ALA A 444 -38.23 26.67 -43.34
C ALA A 444 -36.73 27.00 -43.14
N ARG A 445 -36.36 27.39 -41.93
CA ARG A 445 -34.99 27.29 -41.40
C ARG A 445 -34.99 26.30 -40.25
N GLY A 446 -34.13 25.30 -40.36
CA GLY A 446 -33.94 24.23 -39.37
C GLY A 446 -33.47 24.76 -38.02
N THR A 447 -33.74 23.99 -36.97
CA THR A 447 -33.46 24.36 -35.58
C THR A 447 -31.98 24.19 -35.20
N PRO A 448 -31.46 24.97 -34.23
CA PRO A 448 -30.04 25.05 -33.84
C PRO A 448 -29.40 23.76 -33.32
N PHE A 449 -30.21 22.71 -33.15
CA PHE A 449 -29.80 21.40 -32.65
C PHE A 449 -29.10 20.56 -33.75
N GLU A 450 -29.49 20.71 -35.01
CA GLU A 450 -28.87 19.98 -36.13
C GLU A 450 -27.49 20.55 -36.49
N GLU A 451 -27.29 21.88 -36.39
CA GLU A 451 -25.98 22.53 -36.60
C GLU A 451 -24.98 22.26 -35.46
N ALA A 452 -25.45 22.06 -34.22
CA ALA A 452 -24.61 21.69 -33.09
C ALA A 452 -24.13 20.23 -33.18
N THR A 453 -24.98 19.35 -33.72
CA THR A 453 -24.68 17.92 -33.86
C THR A 453 -23.69 17.64 -35.00
N ALA A 454 -23.75 18.42 -36.10
CA ALA A 454 -22.82 18.30 -37.23
C ALA A 454 -21.38 18.76 -36.90
N ARG A 455 -21.20 19.70 -35.96
CA ARG A 455 -19.87 20.18 -35.53
C ARG A 455 -19.14 19.23 -34.59
N LEU A 456 -19.87 18.41 -33.83
CA LEU A 456 -19.29 17.42 -32.90
C LEU A 456 -18.81 16.13 -33.60
N LEU A 457 -19.22 15.91 -34.86
CA LEU A 457 -18.91 14.69 -35.62
C LEU A 457 -17.81 14.86 -36.69
N ALA A 458 -17.19 16.05 -36.80
CA ALA A 458 -16.27 16.36 -37.91
C ALA A 458 -14.77 16.22 -37.59
N GLY A 459 -14.35 15.48 -36.55
CA GLY A 459 -12.94 15.47 -36.20
C GLY A 459 -12.44 14.37 -35.29
N VAL A 460 -12.51 13.09 -35.71
CA VAL A 460 -11.56 12.03 -35.29
C VAL A 460 -11.42 11.01 -36.45
N PRO A 461 -10.20 10.55 -36.81
CA PRO A 461 -9.99 9.68 -37.98
C PRO A 461 -10.42 8.22 -37.76
N GLU A 462 -10.75 7.55 -38.87
CA GLU A 462 -11.19 6.14 -38.98
C GLU A 462 -10.17 5.14 -38.41
N VAL A 463 -10.66 4.20 -37.58
CA VAL A 463 -10.03 2.89 -37.39
C VAL A 463 -11.12 1.83 -37.56
N ASP A 464 -11.03 1.13 -38.70
CA ASP A 464 -11.86 0.01 -39.11
C ASP A 464 -11.41 -1.25 -38.34
N ASP A 465 -12.27 -1.77 -37.45
CA ASP A 465 -12.16 -3.13 -36.90
C ASP A 465 -13.54 -3.63 -36.43
N ALA A 466 -14.42 -3.87 -37.40
CA ALA A 466 -15.75 -4.42 -37.18
C ALA A 466 -15.70 -5.89 -36.66
N GLN A 467 -16.04 -6.10 -35.38
CA GLN A 467 -16.26 -7.43 -34.80
C GLN A 467 -17.55 -8.07 -35.35
N ARG A 468 -17.43 -9.12 -36.17
CA ARG A 468 -18.56 -9.85 -36.79
C ARG A 468 -19.04 -11.02 -35.91
N TRP A 469 -20.32 -11.05 -35.55
CA TRP A 469 -20.96 -12.16 -34.80
C TRP A 469 -21.71 -13.11 -35.76
N VAL A 470 -21.74 -14.42 -35.47
CA VAL A 470 -22.40 -15.47 -36.29
C VAL A 470 -23.22 -16.39 -35.39
N VAL A 471 -24.35 -16.92 -35.88
CA VAL A 471 -25.20 -17.88 -35.17
C VAL A 471 -24.84 -19.29 -35.62
N VAL A 472 -24.72 -20.24 -34.69
CA VAL A 472 -24.46 -21.66 -34.97
C VAL A 472 -25.41 -22.51 -34.10
N ALA A 473 -26.03 -23.53 -34.69
CA ALA A 473 -26.86 -24.49 -33.96
C ALA A 473 -25.97 -25.45 -33.15
N GLN A 474 -26.40 -25.82 -31.94
CA GLN A 474 -25.68 -26.78 -31.12
C GLN A 474 -26.64 -27.90 -30.71
N ASP A 475 -26.30 -29.10 -31.17
CA ASP A 475 -26.92 -30.41 -30.94
C ASP A 475 -28.28 -30.67 -31.63
N ASP A 476 -28.33 -31.82 -32.31
CA ASP A 476 -29.38 -32.45 -33.14
C ASP A 476 -29.54 -31.98 -34.61
N ASP A 477 -28.93 -32.75 -35.52
CA ASP A 477 -29.24 -32.97 -36.96
C ASP A 477 -30.21 -31.99 -37.66
N ASP A 478 -29.87 -30.70 -37.74
CA ASP A 478 -30.49 -29.70 -38.64
C ASP A 478 -32.04 -29.68 -38.69
N THR A 479 -32.72 -30.00 -37.58
CA THR A 479 -34.18 -30.20 -37.57
C THR A 479 -34.99 -28.99 -37.08
N CYS A 480 -34.32 -27.90 -36.69
CA CYS A 480 -34.97 -26.64 -36.34
C CYS A 480 -35.00 -25.68 -37.55
N GLU A 481 -36.15 -25.58 -38.22
CA GLU A 481 -36.34 -24.72 -39.41
C GLU A 481 -35.80 -23.28 -39.23
N PRO A 482 -36.08 -22.57 -38.12
CA PRO A 482 -35.59 -21.21 -37.93
C PRO A 482 -34.06 -21.05 -37.79
N CYS A 483 -33.36 -22.04 -37.20
CA CYS A 483 -31.90 -21.97 -37.11
C CYS A 483 -31.24 -22.29 -38.47
N ARG A 484 -31.82 -23.20 -39.27
CA ARG A 484 -31.30 -23.60 -40.59
C ARG A 484 -31.36 -22.48 -41.62
N ASP A 485 -32.47 -21.73 -41.65
CA ASP A 485 -32.67 -20.68 -42.67
C ASP A 485 -31.78 -19.45 -42.49
N ASN A 486 -31.12 -19.30 -41.33
CA ASN A 486 -30.25 -18.17 -41.01
C ASN A 486 -28.83 -18.57 -40.62
N ASP A 487 -28.46 -19.84 -40.81
CA ASP A 487 -27.10 -20.30 -40.54
C ASP A 487 -26.08 -19.52 -41.38
N GLY A 488 -25.03 -19.03 -40.73
CA GLY A 488 -23.99 -18.21 -41.37
C GLY A 488 -24.29 -16.71 -41.53
N ARG A 489 -25.43 -16.18 -41.05
CA ARG A 489 -25.73 -14.73 -41.11
C ARG A 489 -24.85 -13.93 -40.14
N THR A 490 -24.25 -12.82 -40.62
CA THR A 490 -23.28 -12.02 -39.84
C THR A 490 -23.88 -10.71 -39.31
N TYR A 491 -23.59 -10.39 -38.05
CA TYR A 491 -24.08 -9.18 -37.37
C TYR A 491 -22.94 -8.26 -36.93
N ARG A 492 -23.17 -6.93 -37.00
CA ARG A 492 -22.18 -5.91 -36.60
C ARG A 492 -21.97 -5.81 -35.10
N ASN A 493 -22.97 -6.16 -34.30
CA ASN A 493 -22.85 -6.20 -32.84
C ASN A 493 -23.80 -7.23 -32.21
N ARG A 494 -23.48 -7.67 -31.00
CA ARG A 494 -24.24 -8.68 -30.24
C ARG A 494 -25.71 -8.29 -30.07
N ARG A 495 -26.00 -7.01 -29.81
CA ARG A 495 -27.37 -6.51 -29.58
C ARG A 495 -28.26 -6.62 -30.82
N GLN A 496 -27.71 -6.47 -32.02
CA GLN A 496 -28.43 -6.72 -33.27
C GLN A 496 -28.78 -8.20 -33.43
N ALA A 497 -27.86 -9.11 -33.12
CA ALA A 497 -28.13 -10.55 -33.19
C ALA A 497 -29.27 -10.96 -32.25
N TYR A 498 -29.31 -10.46 -31.01
CA TYR A 498 -30.41 -10.77 -30.07
C TYR A 498 -31.75 -10.07 -30.37
N ARG A 499 -31.80 -9.08 -31.28
CA ARG A 499 -33.08 -8.53 -31.76
C ARG A 499 -33.77 -9.49 -32.71
N ASP A 500 -33.01 -10.14 -33.58
CA ASP A 500 -33.52 -11.14 -34.52
C ASP A 500 -33.74 -12.50 -33.81
N TYR A 501 -33.14 -12.70 -32.63
CA TYR A 501 -33.29 -13.89 -31.77
C TYR A 501 -33.60 -13.52 -30.31
N PRO A 502 -34.85 -13.15 -29.99
CA PRO A 502 -35.24 -12.86 -28.63
C PRO A 502 -35.48 -14.18 -27.87
N GLY A 503 -34.60 -14.54 -26.95
CA GLY A 503 -34.86 -15.59 -25.96
C GLY A 503 -34.01 -16.86 -26.13
N GLY A 504 -33.00 -17.00 -25.27
CA GLY A 504 -32.26 -18.25 -25.07
C GLY A 504 -33.03 -19.31 -24.27
N SER A 505 -34.36 -19.39 -24.40
CA SER A 505 -35.17 -20.43 -23.76
C SER A 505 -36.60 -20.46 -24.34
N GLY A 506 -36.97 -21.60 -24.94
CA GLY A 506 -38.34 -22.08 -25.12
C GLY A 506 -39.17 -21.42 -26.24
N TYR A 507 -39.14 -22.00 -27.44
CA TYR A 507 -40.16 -21.76 -28.46
C TYR A 507 -41.18 -22.92 -28.47
N ILE A 508 -42.45 -22.59 -28.24
CA ILE A 508 -43.60 -23.51 -28.10
C ILE A 508 -44.06 -24.11 -29.46
N HIS A 509 -43.39 -23.81 -30.57
CA HIS A 509 -43.75 -24.33 -31.91
C HIS A 509 -42.55 -24.87 -32.68
N CYS A 510 -41.78 -25.76 -32.06
CA CYS A 510 -40.91 -26.68 -32.79
C CYS A 510 -41.64 -28.03 -32.91
N GLU A 511 -41.77 -28.60 -34.12
CA GLU A 511 -42.47 -29.88 -34.32
C GLU A 511 -41.84 -31.05 -33.52
N GLY A 512 -40.60 -30.87 -33.04
CA GLY A 512 -39.90 -31.77 -32.11
C GLY A 512 -40.45 -31.82 -30.68
N ALA A 513 -41.31 -30.88 -30.27
CA ALA A 513 -41.94 -30.89 -28.93
C ALA A 513 -42.84 -32.13 -28.71
N LYS A 514 -43.19 -32.86 -29.77
CA LYS A 514 -43.93 -34.13 -29.70
C LYS A 514 -43.09 -35.32 -29.22
N TYR A 515 -41.76 -35.19 -29.17
CA TYR A 515 -40.83 -36.25 -28.79
C TYR A 515 -39.95 -35.90 -27.56
N GLY A 516 -40.13 -34.73 -26.95
CA GLY A 516 -39.50 -34.37 -25.67
C GLY A 516 -38.15 -33.66 -25.72
N ASN A 517 -37.71 -33.12 -26.88
CA ASN A 517 -36.43 -32.39 -26.99
C ASN A 517 -36.64 -30.85 -27.11
N ASP A 518 -35.83 -30.09 -26.37
CA ASP A 518 -35.76 -28.62 -26.39
C ASP A 518 -34.71 -28.13 -27.44
N CYS A 519 -35.12 -27.67 -28.62
CA CYS A 519 -34.18 -27.03 -29.56
C CYS A 519 -33.70 -25.65 -29.06
N ARG A 520 -32.39 -25.34 -29.16
CA ARG A 520 -31.79 -24.04 -28.76
C ARG A 520 -30.78 -23.53 -29.80
N CYS A 521 -30.95 -22.32 -30.37
CA CYS A 521 -29.89 -21.67 -31.18
C CYS A 521 -28.94 -20.84 -30.28
N LYS A 522 -27.63 -20.79 -30.57
CA LYS A 522 -26.63 -20.03 -29.79
C LYS A 522 -25.89 -18.99 -30.66
N VAL A 523 -25.76 -17.75 -30.17
CA VAL A 523 -25.00 -16.68 -30.86
C VAL A 523 -23.54 -16.70 -30.41
N VAL A 524 -22.59 -16.86 -31.34
CA VAL A 524 -21.16 -16.92 -31.05
C VAL A 524 -20.38 -15.80 -31.77
N LYS A 525 -19.26 -15.36 -31.18
CA LYS A 525 -18.38 -14.36 -31.79
C LYS A 525 -17.49 -15.04 -32.82
N ARG A 526 -17.42 -14.55 -34.06
CA ARG A 526 -16.55 -15.17 -35.07
C ARG A 526 -15.09 -14.89 -34.70
N GLY A 527 -14.38 -15.93 -34.28
CA GLY A 527 -12.93 -15.90 -34.11
C GLY A 527 -12.24 -15.61 -35.45
N ARG A 528 -11.14 -14.86 -35.40
CA ARG A 528 -10.30 -14.52 -36.56
C ARG A 528 -9.75 -15.84 -37.15
N ARG A 529 -10.11 -16.17 -38.39
CA ARG A 529 -9.62 -17.37 -39.08
C ARG A 529 -8.26 -17.07 -39.72
N GLY A 530 -7.25 -17.86 -39.37
CA GLY A 530 -5.89 -17.89 -39.93
C GLY A 530 -4.94 -18.50 -38.88
N GLY A 531 -4.49 -19.75 -38.97
CA GLY A 531 -4.58 -20.74 -40.04
C GLY A 531 -4.67 -22.18 -39.52
N ASP A 532 -4.75 -23.09 -40.48
CA ASP A 532 -5.20 -24.48 -40.37
C ASP A 532 -4.14 -25.48 -39.80
N ASN A 533 -4.67 -26.67 -39.48
CA ASN A 533 -4.03 -27.99 -39.25
C ASN A 533 -3.41 -28.22 -37.86
N GLU A 534 -3.57 -29.36 -37.18
CA GLU A 534 -4.00 -30.73 -37.53
C GLU A 534 -4.29 -31.50 -36.21
N GLU A 535 -5.15 -32.52 -36.28
CA GLU A 535 -5.19 -33.77 -35.48
C GLU A 535 -5.18 -33.64 -33.94
N GLY A 536 -6.18 -34.10 -33.17
CA GLY A 536 -6.83 -35.40 -33.23
C GLY A 536 -6.75 -36.00 -31.82
N THR A 537 -7.88 -36.42 -31.26
CA THR A 537 -8.14 -37.72 -30.59
C THR A 537 -9.34 -37.59 -29.66
N ASP A 538 -10.34 -38.36 -30.01
CA ASP A 538 -11.39 -38.87 -29.14
C ASP A 538 -10.83 -39.46 -27.84
N GLY A 539 -11.63 -39.35 -26.78
CA GLY A 539 -11.40 -40.01 -25.50
C GLY A 539 -12.72 -40.10 -24.75
N VAL A 540 -13.61 -40.95 -25.27
CA VAL A 540 -14.69 -41.58 -24.51
C VAL A 540 -14.05 -42.60 -23.57
N ASP A 541 -14.27 -42.44 -22.27
CA ASP A 541 -14.78 -43.48 -21.36
C ASP A 541 -15.33 -42.82 -20.08
#